data_AF-A0A8B7GSB6-F1
#
_entry.id   AF-A0A8B7GSB6-F1
#
_cell.length_a   1.000
_cell.length_b   1.000
_cell.length_c   1.000
_cell.angle_alpha   90.00
_cell.angle_beta   90.00
_cell.angle_gamma   90.00
#
_symmetry.space_group_name_H-M   'P 1'
#
loop_
_entity.id
_entity.type
_entity.pdbx_description
1 polymer ?
#
loop_
_entity_poly.entity_id
_entity_poly.type
_entity_poly.pdbx_seq_one_letter_code
_entity_poly.pdbx_strand_id
1 'polypeptide(L)'
;MKEPSLTSSFFLLLLLLSPDLGAVLLIPSSTTCCTQLYRQPLSNKLLKKVIRVELQEADGDCHLQAFVLHMARRSVCVHPQNRSLARWFEHQGRRLQRTLPNLKLGLPGKMGWSPQQPK
;
A
#
# COMPACT_ATOMS: atom_id res chain seq x y z
N MET A 1 -39.48 -27.16 -35.99
CA MET A 1 -39.09 -27.22 -34.56
C MET A 1 -37.69 -27.83 -34.54
N LYS A 2 -36.65 -27.04 -34.24
CA LYS A 2 -35.25 -27.46 -34.39
C LYS A 2 -34.68 -27.64 -32.99
N GLU A 3 -34.46 -28.90 -32.61
CA GLU A 3 -33.85 -29.27 -31.33
C GLU A 3 -32.49 -28.54 -31.18
N PRO A 4 -32.25 -27.83 -30.09
CA PRO A 4 -30.92 -27.31 -29.82
C PRO A 4 -29.99 -28.51 -29.58
N SER A 5 -28.96 -28.62 -30.43
CA SER A 5 -27.93 -29.65 -30.33
C SER A 5 -27.38 -29.74 -28.90
N LEU A 6 -27.46 -30.92 -28.29
CA LEU A 6 -26.98 -31.24 -26.93
C LEU A 6 -25.55 -30.74 -26.67
N THR A 7 -24.72 -30.72 -27.71
CA THR A 7 -23.35 -30.20 -27.66
C THR A 7 -23.29 -28.71 -27.36
N SER A 8 -24.19 -27.90 -27.94
CA SER A 8 -24.25 -26.46 -27.69
C SER A 8 -24.61 -26.16 -26.23
N SER A 9 -25.57 -26.91 -25.69
CA SER A 9 -25.96 -26.81 -24.27
C SER A 9 -24.82 -27.23 -23.34
N PHE A 10 -24.08 -28.30 -23.68
CA PHE A 10 -22.94 -28.76 -22.89
C PHE A 10 -21.78 -27.77 -22.88
N PHE A 11 -21.46 -27.15 -24.01
CA PHE A 11 -20.45 -26.08 -24.08
C PHE A 11 -20.84 -24.86 -23.25
N LEU A 12 -22.12 -24.46 -23.27
CA LEU A 12 -22.62 -23.37 -22.42
C LEU A 12 -22.57 -23.73 -20.93
N LEU A 13 -22.88 -24.97 -20.56
CA LEU A 13 -22.74 -25.45 -19.19
C LEU A 13 -21.27 -25.42 -18.74
N LEU A 14 -20.35 -25.90 -19.58
CA LEU A 14 -18.91 -25.86 -19.28
C LEU A 14 -18.40 -24.44 -19.06
N LEU A 15 -18.87 -23.47 -19.84
CA LEU A 15 -18.51 -22.06 -19.65
C LEU A 15 -19.05 -21.48 -18.34
N LEU A 16 -20.26 -21.86 -17.92
CA LEU A 16 -20.86 -21.45 -16.65
C LEU A 16 -20.21 -22.12 -15.42
N LEU A 17 -19.73 -23.35 -15.57
CA LEU A 17 -19.06 -24.12 -14.51
C LEU A 17 -17.54 -23.92 -14.48
N SER A 18 -16.96 -23.15 -15.42
CA SER A 18 -15.55 -22.79 -15.39
C SER A 18 -15.32 -21.87 -14.20
N PRO A 19 -14.57 -22.27 -13.15
CA PRO A 19 -14.13 -21.33 -12.15
C PRO A 19 -13.27 -20.28 -12.87
N ASP A 20 -13.73 -19.04 -12.86
CA ASP A 20 -13.01 -17.90 -13.42
C ASP A 20 -11.63 -17.81 -12.74
N LEU A 21 -10.61 -18.35 -13.41
CA LEU A 21 -9.21 -18.28 -13.00
C LEU A 21 -8.67 -16.84 -13.13
N GLY A 22 -9.53 -15.84 -13.37
CA GLY A 22 -9.24 -14.41 -13.28
C GLY A 22 -9.50 -13.84 -11.88
N ALA A 23 -10.24 -14.55 -11.02
CA ALA A 23 -10.29 -14.24 -9.59
C ALA A 23 -9.09 -14.88 -8.90
N VAL A 24 -7.90 -14.30 -9.09
CA VAL A 24 -6.86 -14.38 -8.05
C VAL A 24 -7.55 -13.88 -6.80
N LEU A 25 -7.94 -14.81 -5.92
CA LEU A 25 -8.28 -14.52 -4.54
C LEU A 25 -7.05 -13.82 -3.98
N LEU A 26 -7.04 -12.48 -4.09
CA LEU A 26 -6.29 -11.61 -3.22
C LEU A 26 -6.91 -11.85 -1.85
N ILE A 27 -6.57 -12.99 -1.24
CA ILE A 27 -6.84 -13.26 0.15
C ILE A 27 -6.31 -12.01 0.83
N PRO A 28 -7.17 -11.18 1.44
CA PRO A 28 -6.70 -9.98 2.10
C PRO A 28 -5.68 -10.48 3.11
N SER A 29 -4.41 -10.19 2.83
CA SER A 29 -3.32 -10.43 3.75
C SER A 29 -3.77 -9.75 5.02
N SER A 30 -4.12 -10.54 6.05
CA SER A 30 -4.69 -10.06 7.31
C SER A 30 -4.06 -8.72 7.67
N THR A 31 -4.84 -7.63 7.57
CA THR A 31 -4.30 -6.27 7.62
C THR A 31 -3.73 -6.06 9.01
N THR A 32 -2.39 -6.05 9.12
CA THR A 32 -1.73 -5.87 10.41
C THR A 32 -1.69 -4.38 10.72
N CYS A 33 -2.65 -3.91 11.52
CA CYS A 33 -2.74 -2.50 11.86
C CYS A 33 -1.69 -2.10 12.92
N CYS A 34 -1.02 -0.98 12.66
CA CYS A 34 -0.25 -0.27 13.67
C CYS A 34 -1.17 0.23 14.80
N THR A 35 -0.92 -0.23 16.01
CA THR A 35 -1.61 0.23 17.23
C THR A 35 -0.79 1.27 18.01
N GLN A 36 0.53 1.31 17.79
CA GLN A 36 1.44 2.28 18.41
C GLN A 36 2.37 2.89 17.37
N LEU A 37 2.63 4.20 17.50
CA LEU A 37 3.41 4.98 16.56
C LEU A 37 4.69 5.53 17.20
N TYR A 38 5.82 5.32 16.53
CA TYR A 38 7.08 5.95 16.88
C TYR A 38 7.07 7.43 16.47
N ARG A 39 7.30 8.32 17.42
CA ARG A 39 7.21 9.79 17.23
C ARG A 39 8.55 10.50 17.26
N GLN A 40 9.56 9.89 17.89
CA GLN A 40 10.89 10.47 18.02
C GLN A 40 11.60 10.56 16.66
N PRO A 41 12.64 11.41 16.53
CA PRO A 41 13.45 11.46 15.32
C PRO A 41 14.01 10.10 14.93
N LEU A 42 13.94 9.77 13.63
CA LEU A 42 14.53 8.56 13.09
C LEU A 42 16.01 8.79 12.80
N SER A 43 16.85 7.84 13.21
CA SER A 43 18.27 7.90 12.88
C SER A 43 18.50 7.63 11.39
N ASN A 44 19.48 8.31 10.80
CA ASN A 44 19.89 8.04 9.41
C ASN A 44 20.35 6.60 9.20
N LYS A 45 20.89 5.94 10.24
CA LYS A 45 21.29 4.53 10.20
C LYS A 45 20.08 3.60 10.01
N LEU A 46 18.95 3.92 10.65
CA LEU A 46 17.70 3.17 10.47
C LEU A 46 17.12 3.43 9.08
N LEU A 47 17.02 4.69 8.67
CA LEU A 47 16.45 5.08 7.38
C LEU A 47 17.19 4.49 6.18
N LYS A 48 18.50 4.26 6.29
CA LYS A 48 19.30 3.57 5.25
C LYS A 48 18.96 2.09 5.08
N LYS A 49 18.32 1.46 6.07
CA LYS A 49 17.96 0.03 6.05
C LYS A 49 16.54 -0.23 5.58
N VAL A 50 15.76 0.82 5.32
CA VAL A 50 14.37 0.72 4.86
C VAL A 50 14.38 0.17 3.43
N ILE A 51 13.67 -0.95 3.24
CA ILE A 51 13.54 -1.65 1.96
C ILE A 51 12.24 -1.25 1.27
N ARG A 52 11.17 -1.13 2.05
CA ARG A 52 9.83 -0.77 1.57
C ARG A 52 9.16 0.16 2.57
N VAL A 53 8.31 1.04 2.06
CA VAL A 53 7.42 1.86 2.88
C VAL A 53 5.99 1.64 2.41
N GLU A 54 5.09 1.48 3.37
CA GLU A 54 3.65 1.42 3.15
C GLU A 54 2.97 2.54 3.92
N LEU A 55 1.93 3.12 3.33
CA LEU A 55 1.02 4.01 4.02
C LEU A 55 -0.15 3.16 4.52
N GLN A 56 -0.34 3.15 5.82
CA GLN A 56 -1.56 2.65 6.45
C GLN A 56 -2.51 3.83 6.60
N GLU A 57 -3.64 3.76 5.89
CA GLU A 57 -4.70 4.75 6.00
C GLU A 57 -5.52 4.55 7.28
N ALA A 58 -6.23 5.60 7.68
CA ALA A 58 -7.22 5.53 8.75
C ALA A 58 -8.63 5.38 8.14
N ASP A 59 -8.84 4.33 7.36
CA ASP A 59 -10.00 4.09 6.50
C ASP A 59 -11.11 3.25 7.15
N GLY A 60 -10.96 2.89 8.42
CA GLY A 60 -11.95 2.15 9.20
C GLY A 60 -11.50 0.75 9.60
N ASP A 61 -10.63 0.11 8.80
CA ASP A 61 -9.98 -1.15 9.15
C ASP A 61 -8.86 -0.90 10.17
N CYS A 62 -8.07 0.15 9.94
CA CYS A 62 -7.12 0.66 10.90
C CYS A 62 -7.56 2.03 11.41
N HIS A 63 -7.43 2.27 12.72
CA HIS A 63 -7.87 3.53 13.35
C HIS A 63 -6.80 4.63 13.35
N LEU A 64 -5.56 4.28 12.98
CA LEU A 64 -4.43 5.20 13.01
C LEU A 64 -3.80 5.28 11.63
N GLN A 65 -3.55 6.52 11.17
CA GLN A 65 -2.73 6.73 9.99
C GLN A 65 -1.25 6.57 10.35
N ALA A 66 -0.51 5.78 9.58
CA ALA A 66 0.89 5.47 9.87
C ALA A 66 1.71 5.21 8.61
N PHE A 67 3.00 5.51 8.66
CA PHE A 67 3.95 4.95 7.71
C PHE A 67 4.59 3.70 8.31
N VAL A 68 4.46 2.57 7.61
CA VAL A 68 5.11 1.31 7.98
C VAL A 68 6.43 1.21 7.25
N LEU A 69 7.54 1.30 7.98
CA LEU A 69 8.88 1.15 7.44
C LEU A 69 9.31 -0.30 7.55
N HIS A 70 9.39 -1.00 6.42
CA HIS A 70 9.81 -2.40 6.36
C HIS A 70 11.33 -2.49 6.18
N MET A 71 11.98 -3.24 7.07
CA MET A 71 13.39 -3.64 7.00
C MET A 71 13.46 -5.17 6.93
N ALA A 72 14.64 -5.71 6.62
CA ALA A 72 14.83 -7.16 6.40
C ALA A 72 14.31 -8.08 7.52
N ARG A 73 14.26 -7.62 8.77
CA ARG A 73 13.87 -8.44 9.93
C ARG A 73 12.68 -7.92 10.73
N ARG A 74 12.26 -6.68 10.50
CA ARG A 74 11.24 -6.02 11.32
C ARG A 74 10.65 -4.82 10.61
N SER A 75 9.49 -4.42 11.09
CA SER A 75 8.81 -3.22 10.65
C SER A 75 8.68 -2.22 11.79
N VAL A 76 8.62 -0.94 11.46
CA VAL A 76 8.40 0.14 12.44
C VAL A 76 7.28 1.03 11.94
N CYS A 77 6.24 1.17 12.76
CA CYS A 77 5.14 2.10 12.56
C CYS A 77 5.57 3.51 12.98
N VAL A 78 5.55 4.47 12.07
CA VAL A 78 6.01 5.85 12.29
C VAL A 78 4.85 6.81 12.13
N HIS A 79 4.76 7.76 13.05
CA HIS A 79 3.75 8.80 12.99
C HIS A 79 3.93 9.67 11.73
N PRO A 80 2.87 10.03 10.98
CA PRO A 80 3.05 10.73 9.71
C PRO A 80 3.66 12.14 9.85
N GLN A 81 3.57 12.75 11.03
CA GLN A 81 4.24 14.03 11.35
C GLN A 81 5.74 13.91 11.70
N ASN A 82 6.36 12.75 11.53
CA ASN A 82 7.78 12.58 11.83
C ASN A 82 8.67 13.36 10.84
N ARG A 83 9.29 14.45 11.32
CA ARG A 83 10.14 15.33 10.51
C ARG A 83 11.37 14.65 9.88
N SER A 84 11.86 13.55 10.47
CA SER A 84 13.00 12.82 9.92
C SER A 84 12.56 12.00 8.72
N LEU A 85 11.37 11.41 8.79
CA LEU A 85 10.78 10.66 7.68
C LEU A 85 10.41 11.57 6.50
N ALA A 86 9.81 12.74 6.77
CA ALA A 86 9.47 13.72 5.72
C ALA A 86 10.71 14.14 4.92
N ARG A 87 11.79 14.55 5.60
CA ARG A 87 13.07 14.90 4.96
C ARG A 87 13.66 13.72 4.18
N TRP A 88 13.52 12.50 4.69
CA TRP A 88 13.99 11.32 3.98
C TRP A 88 13.23 11.09 2.67
N PHE A 89 11.90 11.24 2.65
CA PHE A 89 11.11 11.16 1.41
C PHE A 89 11.51 12.23 0.39
N GLU A 90 11.73 13.47 0.82
CA GLU A 90 12.23 14.53 -0.07
C GLU A 90 13.57 14.15 -0.71
N HIS A 91 14.50 13.61 0.08
CA HIS A 91 15.78 13.13 -0.44
C HIS A 91 15.63 11.94 -1.40
N GLN A 92 14.76 10.97 -1.11
CA GLN A 92 14.48 9.87 -2.02
C GLN A 92 13.87 10.37 -3.33
N GLY A 93 12.97 11.35 -3.27
CA GLY A 93 12.39 11.98 -4.46
C GLY A 93 13.41 12.68 -5.32
N ARG A 94 14.30 13.47 -4.72
CA ARG A 94 15.41 14.08 -5.44
C ARG A 94 16.35 13.05 -6.05
N ARG A 95 16.63 11.94 -5.36
CA ARG A 95 17.47 10.85 -5.89
C ARG A 95 16.80 10.19 -7.09
N LEU A 96 15.51 9.88 -6.97
CA LEU A 96 14.76 9.24 -8.03
C LEU A 96 14.59 10.13 -9.25
N GLN A 97 14.34 11.43 -9.08
CA GLN A 97 14.34 12.39 -10.18
C GLN A 97 15.71 12.48 -10.88
N ARG A 98 16.82 12.36 -10.15
CA ARG A 98 18.15 12.30 -10.79
C ARG A 98 18.34 11.02 -11.61
N THR A 99 17.83 9.89 -11.13
CA THR A 99 17.94 8.60 -11.82
C THR A 99 16.95 8.48 -13.00
N LEU A 100 15.76 9.06 -12.86
CA LEU A 100 14.64 9.00 -13.80
C LEU A 100 14.00 10.40 -13.91
N PRO A 101 14.60 11.31 -14.69
CA PRO A 101 14.22 12.73 -14.73
C PRO A 101 12.80 12.99 -15.25
N ASN A 102 12.21 12.04 -15.98
CA ASN A 102 10.89 12.19 -16.60
C ASN A 102 9.74 11.56 -15.80
N LEU A 103 10.00 10.96 -14.63
CA LEU A 103 8.97 10.30 -13.84
C LEU A 103 8.38 11.25 -12.80
N LYS A 104 7.16 11.75 -13.04
CA LYS A 104 6.39 12.51 -12.05
C LYS A 104 5.78 11.56 -11.01
N LEU A 105 6.55 11.22 -9.97
CA LEU A 105 6.03 10.48 -8.82
C LEU A 105 5.48 11.43 -7.77
N GLY A 106 4.22 11.24 -7.40
CA GLY A 106 3.66 11.76 -6.16
C GLY A 106 4.24 11.00 -4.97
N LEU A 107 5.43 11.39 -4.52
CA LEU A 107 5.91 10.94 -3.21
C LEU A 107 5.06 11.61 -2.13
N PRO A 108 4.76 10.91 -1.02
CA PRO A 108 3.87 11.41 0.02
C PRO A 108 4.39 12.66 0.77
N GLY A 109 5.59 13.16 0.44
CA GLY A 109 6.19 14.36 1.04
C GLY A 109 5.45 15.68 0.77
N LYS A 110 4.35 15.68 0.01
CA LYS A 110 3.51 16.86 -0.28
C LYS A 110 2.03 16.69 0.10
N MET A 111 1.66 15.75 0.98
CA MET A 111 0.33 15.84 1.61
C MET A 111 0.34 16.99 2.62
N GLY A 112 -0.26 18.12 2.24
CA GLY A 112 -0.73 19.12 3.19
C GLY A 112 -1.77 18.46 4.09
N TRP A 113 -1.36 18.07 5.29
CA TRP A 113 -2.29 17.50 6.26
C TRP A 113 -3.02 18.63 6.97
N SER A 114 -4.31 18.79 6.68
CA SER A 114 -5.24 19.56 7.50
C SER A 114 -5.52 18.78 8.80
N PRO A 115 -5.30 19.36 10.00
CA PRO A 115 -5.62 18.67 11.24
C PRO A 115 -7.13 18.37 11.27
N GLN A 116 -7.50 17.10 11.32
CA GLN A 116 -8.85 16.71 11.71
C GLN A 116 -9.03 17.16 13.18
N GLN A 117 -9.83 18.19 13.38
CA GLN A 117 -10.26 18.63 14.71
C GLN A 117 -11.19 17.55 15.29
N PRO A 118 -10.99 17.11 16.54
CA PRO A 118 -11.98 16.31 17.21
C PRO A 118 -13.21 17.17 17.49
N LYS A 119 -14.38 16.57 17.25
CA LYS A 119 -15.72 17.13 17.46
C LYS A 119 -16.01 17.43 18.93
#